data_AF-A0AA97B1X7-F1
#
_entry.id   AF-A0AA97B1X7-F1
#
_cell.length_a   1.000
_cell.length_b   1.000
_cell.length_c   1.000
_cell.angle_alpha   90.00
_cell.angle_beta   90.00
_cell.angle_gamma   90.00
#
_symmetry.space_group_name_H-M   'P 1'
#
loop_
_entity.id
_entity.type
_entity.pdbx_description
1 polymer ?
#
loop_
_entity_poly.entity_id
_entity_poly.type
_entity_poly.pdbx_seq_one_letter_code
_entity_poly.pdbx_strand_id
1 'polypeptide(L)'
;MTADRFNERKALLLQEVNTIQAAYLNASFLQFDKQDKARDLIAEYANLRDIDPSIAVTPEDVARSEEIHQALWRLIEAHIAQDYNADYLRQFAEQVNGMVDLHRARVVVGLQYRIPGPLWLSLYFMTILAMLAIGYQLGISRGGSAQVVIALALTFSTVILLVADLDRANEGALLVDQSPMSDLNLQLKELQEAAH
;
A
#
# COMPACT_ATOMS: atom_id res chain seq x y z
N MET A 1 1.86 -7.85 -16.50
CA MET A 1 0.97 -8.12 -15.35
C MET A 1 1.71 -8.04 -14.02
N THR A 2 2.83 -8.76 -13.84
CA THR A 2 3.60 -8.78 -12.57
C THR A 2 4.31 -7.46 -12.25
N ALA A 3 5.00 -6.88 -13.23
CA ALA A 3 5.59 -5.55 -13.09
C ALA A 3 4.53 -4.46 -12.88
N ASP A 4 3.35 -4.62 -13.49
CA ASP A 4 2.26 -3.65 -13.40
C ASP A 4 1.73 -3.53 -11.97
N ARG A 5 1.54 -4.65 -11.25
CA ARG A 5 1.14 -4.62 -9.82
C ARG A 5 2.17 -3.92 -8.94
N PHE A 6 3.46 -4.19 -9.15
CA PHE A 6 4.51 -3.54 -8.37
C PHE A 6 4.57 -2.03 -8.66
N ASN A 7 4.44 -1.63 -9.92
CA ASN A 7 4.37 -0.24 -10.33
C ASN A 7 3.12 0.46 -9.78
N GLU A 8 1.97 -0.22 -9.76
CA GLU A 8 0.72 0.29 -9.19
C GLU A 8 0.86 0.55 -7.69
N ARG A 9 1.50 -0.35 -6.93
CA ARG A 9 1.79 -0.13 -5.50
C ARG A 9 2.70 1.07 -5.27
N LYS A 10 3.74 1.24 -6.09
CA LYS A 10 4.61 2.42 -6.04
C LYS A 10 3.84 3.70 -6.33
N ALA A 11 2.97 3.68 -7.35
CA ALA A 11 2.14 4.82 -7.70
C ALA A 11 1.16 5.18 -6.57
N LEU A 12 0.53 4.18 -5.95
CA LEU A 12 -0.37 4.38 -4.79
C LEU A 12 0.38 4.96 -3.58
N LEU A 13 1.58 4.48 -3.27
CA LEU A 13 2.40 5.03 -2.18
C LEU A 13 2.75 6.50 -2.44
N LEU A 14 3.22 6.82 -3.65
CA LEU A 14 3.54 8.20 -4.02
C LEU A 14 2.30 9.09 -3.97
N GLN A 15 1.14 8.58 -4.38
CA GLN A 15 -0.12 9.28 -4.27
C GLN A 15 -0.48 9.54 -2.79
N GLU A 16 -0.33 8.57 -1.90
CA GLU A 16 -0.57 8.72 -0.46
C GLU A 16 0.32 9.79 0.16
N VAL A 17 1.62 9.75 -0.12
CA VAL A 17 2.58 10.77 0.33
C VAL A 17 2.16 12.17 -0.14
N ASN A 18 1.86 12.32 -1.43
CA ASN A 18 1.46 13.61 -2.00
C ASN A 18 0.15 14.12 -1.40
N THR A 19 -0.85 13.25 -1.20
CA THR A 19 -2.14 13.61 -0.62
C THR A 19 -2.01 14.01 0.85
N ILE A 20 -1.20 13.30 1.65
CA ILE A 20 -0.94 13.68 3.05
C ILE A 20 -0.23 15.03 3.12
N GLN A 21 0.80 15.23 2.28
CA GLN A 21 1.52 16.51 2.22
C GLN A 21 0.59 17.66 1.85
N ALA A 22 -0.24 17.48 0.81
CA ALA A 22 -1.21 18.48 0.40
C ALA A 22 -2.26 18.74 1.49
N ALA A 23 -2.74 17.71 2.19
CA ALA A 23 -3.64 17.87 3.33
C ALA A 23 -3.01 18.72 4.44
N TYR A 24 -1.74 18.46 4.77
CA TYR A 24 -1.01 19.19 5.80
C TYR A 24 -0.83 20.68 5.44
N LEU A 25 -0.51 20.98 4.18
CA LEU A 25 -0.41 22.35 3.69
C LEU A 25 -1.77 23.04 3.67
N ASN A 26 -2.80 22.35 3.15
CA ASN A 26 -4.17 22.86 3.08
C ASN A 26 -4.82 23.03 4.45
N ALA A 27 -4.27 22.44 5.52
CA ALA A 27 -4.71 22.75 6.89
C ALA A 27 -4.60 24.25 7.22
N SER A 28 -3.71 25.00 6.54
CA SER A 28 -3.60 26.45 6.65
C SER A 28 -4.82 27.22 6.12
N PHE A 29 -5.73 26.55 5.41
CA PHE A 29 -7.00 27.12 4.97
C PHE A 29 -8.05 27.17 6.08
N LEU A 30 -7.83 26.44 7.18
CA LEU A 30 -8.71 26.46 8.34
C LEU A 30 -8.48 27.70 9.20
N GLN A 31 -9.40 27.97 10.12
CA GLN A 31 -9.16 28.98 11.16
C GLN A 31 -7.94 28.62 12.00
N PHE A 32 -7.21 29.64 12.47
CA PHE A 32 -5.92 29.48 13.17
C PHE A 32 -6.00 28.51 14.36
N ASP A 33 -7.10 28.48 15.12
CA ASP A 33 -7.30 27.59 16.26
C ASP A 33 -7.54 26.11 15.86
N LYS A 34 -7.95 25.86 14.62
CA LYS A 34 -8.20 24.51 14.07
C LYS A 34 -7.08 24.01 13.17
N GLN A 35 -6.27 24.91 12.62
CA GLN A 35 -5.13 24.60 11.78
C GLN A 35 -4.15 23.64 12.47
N ASP A 36 -3.70 23.98 13.68
CA ASP A 36 -2.69 23.19 14.39
C ASP A 36 -3.23 21.79 14.73
N LYS A 37 -4.48 21.73 15.19
CA LYS A 37 -5.16 20.45 15.44
C LYS A 37 -5.26 19.59 14.18
N ALA A 38 -5.54 20.17 13.02
CA ALA A 38 -5.57 19.43 11.76
C ALA A 38 -4.18 18.92 11.38
N ARG A 39 -3.14 19.76 11.52
CA ARG A 39 -1.74 19.39 11.26
C ARG A 39 -1.27 18.25 12.16
N ASP A 40 -1.58 18.31 13.45
CA ASP A 40 -1.23 17.26 14.41
C ASP A 40 -1.89 15.93 14.05
N LEU A 41 -3.17 15.94 13.70
CA LEU A 41 -3.89 14.75 13.25
C LEU A 41 -3.28 14.16 11.96
N ILE A 42 -2.90 15.00 11.01
CA ILE A 42 -2.30 14.55 9.74
C ILE A 42 -0.88 14.01 9.96
N ALA A 43 -0.09 14.64 10.83
CA ALA A 43 1.23 14.14 11.21
C ALA A 43 1.14 12.81 11.97
N GLU A 44 0.17 12.67 12.87
CA GLU A 44 -0.10 11.40 13.55
C GLU A 44 -0.49 10.32 12.53
N TYR A 45 -1.35 10.63 11.56
CA TYR A 45 -1.71 9.72 10.49
C TYR A 45 -0.49 9.29 9.66
N ALA A 46 0.38 10.23 9.28
CA ALA A 46 1.61 9.95 8.55
C ALA A 46 2.54 9.02 9.36
N ASN A 47 2.66 9.26 10.67
CA ASN A 47 3.49 8.44 11.55
C ASN A 47 2.94 7.01 11.73
N LEU A 48 1.60 6.84 11.77
CA LEU A 48 0.96 5.52 11.73
C LEU A 48 1.14 4.81 10.39
N ARG A 49 1.57 5.53 9.34
CA ARG A 49 1.80 5.00 7.99
C ARG A 49 3.26 4.72 7.68
N ASP A 50 4.16 5.37 8.39
CA ASP A 50 5.61 5.18 8.35
C ASP A 50 6.02 3.89 9.10
N ILE A 51 5.51 2.75 8.62
CA ILE A 51 5.75 1.42 9.19
C ILE A 51 6.63 0.62 8.24
N ASP A 52 7.57 -0.13 8.80
CA ASP A 52 8.34 -1.13 8.06
C ASP A 52 7.37 -2.10 7.35
N PRO A 53 7.45 -2.24 6.02
CA PRO A 53 6.51 -3.04 5.26
C PRO A 53 6.56 -4.54 5.60
N SER A 54 7.57 -5.00 6.35
CA SER A 54 7.64 -6.36 6.90
C SER A 54 6.79 -6.57 8.18
N ILE A 55 6.31 -5.48 8.79
CA ILE A 55 5.44 -5.52 9.97
C ILE A 55 3.99 -5.51 9.51
N ALA A 56 3.21 -6.47 10.00
CA ALA A 56 1.79 -6.54 9.70
C ALA A 56 1.04 -5.37 10.35
N VAL A 57 0.22 -4.68 9.55
CA VAL A 57 -0.70 -3.64 10.04
C VAL A 57 -1.70 -4.27 11.01
N THR A 58 -1.82 -3.70 12.21
CA THR A 58 -2.73 -4.23 13.23
C THR A 58 -4.14 -3.67 13.04
N PRO A 59 -5.19 -4.36 13.54
CA PRO A 59 -6.53 -3.80 13.59
C PRO A 59 -6.61 -2.48 14.38
N GLU A 60 -5.72 -2.28 15.36
CA GLU A 60 -5.62 -1.05 16.14
C GLU A 60 -5.11 0.12 15.29
N ASP A 61 -4.11 -0.09 14.44
CA ASP A 61 -3.59 0.94 13.52
C ASP A 61 -4.66 1.38 12.51
N VAL A 62 -5.48 0.42 12.04
CA VAL A 62 -6.62 0.70 11.16
C VAL A 62 -7.67 1.52 11.90
N ALA A 63 -8.06 1.09 13.10
CA ALA A 63 -9.04 1.83 13.91
C ALA A 63 -8.57 3.26 14.21
N ARG A 64 -7.31 3.43 14.59
CA ARG A 64 -6.74 4.76 14.87
C ARG A 64 -6.72 5.66 13.63
N SER A 65 -6.40 5.10 12.46
CA SER A 65 -6.49 5.81 11.18
C SER A 65 -7.91 6.32 10.92
N GLU A 66 -8.92 5.49 11.16
CA GLU A 66 -10.33 5.85 10.98
C GLU A 66 -10.78 6.93 11.97
N GLU A 67 -10.34 6.86 13.22
CA GLU A 67 -10.59 7.91 14.22
C GLU A 67 -10.03 9.27 13.79
N ILE A 68 -8.82 9.28 13.23
CA ILE A 68 -8.19 10.50 12.70
C ILE A 68 -9.01 11.05 11.53
N HIS A 69 -9.43 10.22 10.58
CA HIS A 69 -10.29 10.66 9.47
C HIS A 69 -11.59 11.29 9.97
N GLN A 70 -12.24 10.68 10.97
CA GLN A 70 -13.45 11.24 11.58
C GLN A 70 -13.18 12.54 12.34
N ALA A 71 -12.01 12.68 12.97
CA ALA A 71 -11.61 13.92 13.65
C ALA A 71 -11.39 15.06 12.64
N LEU A 72 -10.71 14.79 11.53
CA LEU A 72 -10.53 15.75 10.42
C LEU A 72 -11.87 16.15 9.81
N TRP A 73 -12.78 15.18 9.61
CA TRP A 73 -14.11 15.47 9.08
C TRP A 73 -14.95 16.35 10.01
N ARG A 74 -14.89 16.12 11.32
CA ARG A 74 -15.53 16.99 12.31
C ARG A 74 -15.01 18.43 12.28
N LEU A 75 -13.72 18.64 11.94
CA LEU A 75 -13.20 19.99 11.72
C LEU A 75 -13.85 20.64 10.50
N ILE A 76 -14.04 19.89 9.41
CA ILE A 76 -14.71 20.39 8.20
C ILE A 76 -16.17 20.76 8.52
N GLU A 77 -16.92 19.86 9.15
CA GLU A 77 -18.32 20.10 9.53
C GLU A 77 -18.49 21.34 10.42
N ALA A 78 -17.57 21.55 11.37
CA ALA A 78 -17.58 22.72 12.23
C ALA A 78 -17.41 24.05 11.44
N HIS A 79 -16.61 24.05 10.37
CA HIS A 79 -16.46 25.23 9.50
C HIS A 79 -17.68 25.45 8.59
N ILE A 80 -18.32 24.37 8.11
CA ILE A 80 -19.57 24.47 7.34
C ILE A 80 -20.66 25.12 8.20
N ALA A 81 -20.79 24.71 9.46
CA ALA A 81 -21.78 25.27 10.39
C ALA A 81 -21.58 26.76 10.69
N GLN A 82 -20.39 27.30 10.42
CA GLN A 82 -20.03 28.71 10.60
C GLN A 82 -20.08 29.53 9.31
N ASP A 83 -20.59 28.96 8.19
CA ASP A 83 -20.62 29.60 6.87
C ASP A 83 -19.24 30.08 6.40
N TYR A 84 -18.21 29.25 6.65
CA TYR A 84 -16.83 29.52 6.26
C TYR A 84 -16.66 29.49 4.73
N ASN A 85 -15.53 30.04 4.24
CA ASN A 85 -15.24 30.08 2.80
C ASN A 85 -15.25 28.66 2.19
N ALA A 86 -16.24 28.42 1.33
CA ALA A 86 -16.49 27.11 0.73
C ALA A 86 -15.37 26.62 -0.19
N ASP A 87 -14.63 27.53 -0.85
CA ASP A 87 -13.59 27.15 -1.81
C ASP A 87 -12.32 26.67 -1.09
N TYR A 88 -11.91 27.39 -0.05
CA TYR A 88 -10.80 26.98 0.82
C TYR A 88 -11.11 25.68 1.56
N LEU A 89 -12.33 25.56 2.09
CA LEU A 89 -12.76 24.36 2.80
C LEU A 89 -12.86 23.14 1.88
N ARG A 90 -13.34 23.34 0.63
CA ARG A 90 -13.40 22.28 -0.38
C ARG A 90 -12.02 21.70 -0.67
N GLN A 91 -11.00 22.55 -0.86
CA GLN A 91 -9.64 22.07 -1.13
C GLN A 91 -9.07 21.23 0.02
N PHE A 92 -9.36 21.57 1.27
CA PHE A 92 -8.96 20.75 2.41
C PHE A 92 -9.76 19.44 2.47
N ALA A 93 -11.08 19.51 2.31
CA ALA A 93 -11.96 18.35 2.31
C ALA A 93 -11.63 17.34 1.18
N GLU A 94 -11.20 17.81 0.02
CA GLU A 94 -10.73 16.96 -1.08
C GLU A 94 -9.50 16.13 -0.68
N GLN A 95 -8.52 16.74 0.00
CA GLN A 95 -7.34 15.99 0.45
C GLN A 95 -7.69 14.98 1.56
N VAL A 96 -8.56 15.36 2.51
CA VAL A 96 -9.05 14.44 3.55
C VAL A 96 -9.79 13.25 2.94
N ASN A 97 -10.66 13.48 1.96
CA ASN A 97 -11.31 12.39 1.21
C ASN A 97 -10.28 11.51 0.48
N GLY A 98 -9.26 12.12 -0.15
CA GLY A 98 -8.17 11.38 -0.78
C GLY A 98 -7.44 10.45 0.19
N MET A 99 -7.16 10.90 1.42
CA MET A 99 -6.56 10.05 2.47
C MET A 99 -7.46 8.87 2.81
N VAL A 100 -8.77 9.10 2.95
CA VAL A 100 -9.76 8.05 3.23
C VAL A 100 -9.83 7.03 2.10
N ASP A 101 -9.84 7.49 0.85
CA ASP A 101 -9.91 6.61 -0.32
C ASP A 101 -8.65 5.76 -0.47
N LEU A 102 -7.47 6.33 -0.23
CA LEU A 102 -6.20 5.59 -0.23
C LEU A 102 -6.11 4.60 0.93
N HIS A 103 -6.58 4.98 2.12
CA HIS A 103 -6.69 4.08 3.26
C HIS A 103 -7.59 2.88 2.93
N ARG A 104 -8.78 3.13 2.38
CA ARG A 104 -9.71 2.07 1.96
C ARG A 104 -9.11 1.19 0.88
N ALA A 105 -8.46 1.78 -0.12
CA ALA A 105 -7.76 1.03 -1.16
C ALA A 105 -6.73 0.09 -0.52
N ARG A 106 -5.95 0.54 0.46
CA ARG A 106 -4.94 -0.29 1.13
C ARG A 106 -5.56 -1.40 1.99
N VAL A 107 -6.57 -1.09 2.80
CA VAL A 107 -7.24 -2.08 3.67
C VAL A 107 -8.00 -3.11 2.84
N VAL A 108 -8.79 -2.67 1.85
CA VAL A 108 -9.60 -3.56 1.01
C VAL A 108 -8.73 -4.32 0.00
N VAL A 109 -7.80 -3.66 -0.70
CA VAL A 109 -6.92 -4.32 -1.68
C VAL A 109 -5.89 -5.23 -1.04
N GLY A 110 -5.31 -4.82 0.09
CA GLY A 110 -4.36 -5.64 0.84
C GLY A 110 -4.99 -6.90 1.45
N LEU A 111 -6.25 -6.83 1.88
CA LEU A 111 -6.92 -7.95 2.57
C LEU A 111 -7.81 -8.80 1.65
N GLN A 112 -8.44 -8.23 0.61
CA GLN A 112 -9.50 -8.91 -0.17
C GLN A 112 -9.08 -9.32 -1.58
N TYR A 113 -8.19 -8.59 -2.26
CA TYR A 113 -7.87 -8.82 -3.68
C TYR A 113 -6.63 -9.71 -3.90
N ARG A 114 -6.59 -10.89 -3.26
CA ARG A 114 -5.59 -11.93 -3.53
C ARG A 114 -5.89 -12.66 -4.84
N ILE A 115 -4.88 -13.29 -5.46
CA ILE A 115 -5.09 -14.14 -6.64
C ILE A 115 -6.14 -15.22 -6.31
N PRO A 116 -7.26 -15.29 -7.07
CA PRO A 116 -8.28 -16.31 -6.85
C PRO A 116 -7.71 -17.73 -6.89
N GLY A 117 -8.16 -18.58 -5.97
CA GLY A 117 -7.71 -19.98 -5.84
C GLY A 117 -7.66 -20.80 -7.14
N PRO A 118 -8.61 -20.64 -8.10
CA PRO A 118 -8.53 -21.34 -9.39
C PRO A 118 -7.26 -21.05 -10.21
N LEU A 119 -6.70 -19.83 -10.12
CA LEU A 119 -5.46 -19.49 -10.82
C LEU A 119 -4.27 -20.22 -10.21
N TRP A 120 -4.21 -20.32 -8.87
CA TRP A 120 -3.22 -21.15 -8.18
C TRP A 120 -3.31 -22.61 -8.61
N LEU A 121 -4.52 -23.17 -8.66
CA LEU A 121 -4.75 -24.53 -9.12
C LEU A 121 -4.25 -24.74 -10.56
N SER A 122 -4.52 -23.77 -11.45
CA SER A 122 -4.05 -23.84 -12.83
C SER A 122 -2.53 -23.79 -12.95
N LEU A 123 -1.85 -22.99 -12.13
CA LEU A 123 -0.40 -22.85 -12.10
C LEU A 123 0.27 -24.16 -11.66
N TYR A 124 -0.23 -24.77 -10.60
CA TYR A 124 0.23 -26.08 -10.15
C TYR A 124 -0.06 -27.16 -11.19
N PHE A 125 -1.26 -27.16 -11.78
CA PHE A 125 -1.63 -28.14 -12.80
C PHE A 125 -0.72 -28.06 -14.04
N MET A 126 -0.45 -26.86 -14.56
CA MET A 126 0.48 -26.66 -15.68
C MET A 126 1.89 -27.10 -15.33
N THR A 127 2.36 -26.80 -14.12
CA THR A 127 3.68 -27.21 -13.63
C THR A 127 3.79 -28.74 -13.59
N ILE A 128 2.78 -29.42 -13.08
CA ILE A 128 2.71 -30.89 -13.04
C ILE A 128 2.72 -31.46 -14.46
N LEU A 129 1.89 -30.94 -15.37
CA LEU A 129 1.86 -31.39 -16.76
C LEU A 129 3.21 -31.21 -17.47
N ALA A 130 3.88 -30.08 -17.26
CA ALA A 130 5.21 -29.81 -17.82
C ALA A 130 6.26 -30.81 -17.30
N MET A 131 6.26 -31.08 -15.99
CA MET A 131 7.15 -32.08 -15.38
C MET A 131 6.86 -33.49 -15.88
N LEU A 132 5.58 -33.87 -16.04
CA LEU A 132 5.19 -35.18 -16.58
C LEU A 132 5.64 -35.35 -18.03
N ALA A 133 5.42 -34.35 -18.88
CA ALA A 133 5.81 -34.39 -20.29
C ALA A 133 7.33 -34.54 -20.46
N ILE A 134 8.11 -33.74 -19.72
CA ILE A 134 9.57 -33.79 -19.78
C ILE A 134 10.10 -35.09 -19.14
N GLY A 135 9.53 -35.53 -18.03
CA GLY A 135 9.86 -36.81 -17.40
C GLY A 135 9.64 -38.00 -18.34
N TYR A 136 8.53 -37.99 -19.08
CA TYR A 136 8.22 -39.00 -20.09
C TYR A 136 9.23 -38.98 -21.26
N GLN A 137 9.55 -37.80 -21.79
CA GLN A 137 10.53 -37.62 -22.88
C GLN A 137 11.92 -38.16 -22.49
N LEU A 138 12.37 -37.85 -21.27
CA LEU A 138 13.66 -38.27 -20.74
C LEU A 138 13.70 -39.78 -20.44
N GLY A 139 12.59 -40.35 -19.97
CA GLY A 139 12.44 -41.78 -19.72
C GLY A 139 12.54 -42.63 -21.00
N ILE A 140 11.91 -42.17 -22.09
CA ILE A 140 11.99 -42.84 -23.40
C ILE A 140 13.40 -42.72 -24.00
N SER A 141 14.06 -41.57 -23.82
CA SER A 141 15.34 -41.29 -24.48
C SER A 141 16.53 -42.05 -23.87
N ARG A 142 16.35 -42.82 -22.78
CA ARG A 142 17.37 -43.64 -22.07
C ARG A 142 18.68 -42.91 -21.69
N GLY A 143 18.74 -41.59 -21.82
CA GLY A 143 19.92 -40.75 -21.60
C GLY A 143 19.58 -39.40 -20.97
N GLY A 144 18.46 -39.30 -20.24
CA GLY A 144 18.05 -38.05 -19.61
C GLY A 144 19.06 -37.57 -18.58
N SER A 145 19.54 -36.33 -18.72
CA SER A 145 20.42 -35.71 -17.73
C SER A 145 19.61 -35.28 -16.51
N ALA A 146 19.94 -35.84 -15.34
CA ALA A 146 19.36 -35.41 -14.06
C ALA A 146 19.51 -33.89 -13.83
N GLN A 147 20.54 -33.27 -14.43
CA GLN A 147 20.76 -31.83 -14.39
C GLN A 147 19.61 -31.06 -15.05
N VAL A 148 19.04 -31.57 -16.15
CA VAL A 148 17.93 -30.92 -16.86
C VAL A 148 16.65 -30.98 -16.02
N VAL A 149 16.40 -32.11 -15.35
CA VAL A 149 15.24 -32.26 -14.45
C VAL A 149 15.36 -31.32 -13.25
N ILE A 150 16.54 -31.25 -12.63
CA ILE A 150 16.80 -30.36 -11.49
C ILE A 150 16.68 -28.89 -11.93
N ALA A 151 17.28 -28.51 -13.06
CA ALA A 151 17.20 -27.14 -13.58
C ALA A 151 15.74 -26.73 -13.83
N LEU A 152 14.95 -27.60 -14.47
CA LEU A 152 13.53 -27.33 -14.74
C LEU A 152 12.72 -27.20 -13.44
N ALA A 153 12.92 -28.11 -12.48
CA ALA A 153 12.24 -28.07 -11.19
C ALA A 153 12.55 -26.77 -10.44
N LEU A 154 13.81 -26.34 -10.44
CA LEU A 154 14.22 -25.05 -9.88
C LEU A 154 13.58 -23.87 -10.61
N THR A 155 13.53 -23.89 -11.95
CA THR A 155 12.88 -22.81 -12.72
C THR A 155 11.41 -22.66 -12.35
N PHE A 156 10.63 -23.75 -12.35
CA PHE A 156 9.21 -23.68 -11.99
C PHE A 156 9.01 -23.31 -10.51
N SER A 157 9.82 -23.85 -9.60
CA SER A 157 9.78 -23.46 -8.19
C SER A 157 10.03 -21.96 -8.02
N THR A 158 11.03 -21.40 -8.70
CA THR A 158 11.32 -19.96 -8.66
C THR A 158 10.16 -19.14 -9.23
N VAL A 159 9.54 -19.56 -10.33
CA VAL A 159 8.37 -18.86 -10.89
C VAL A 159 7.19 -18.88 -9.91
N ILE A 160 6.91 -20.02 -9.29
CA ILE A 160 5.84 -20.15 -8.28
C ILE A 160 6.14 -19.25 -7.07
N LEU A 161 7.38 -19.26 -6.59
CA LEU A 161 7.80 -18.40 -5.48
C LEU A 161 7.67 -16.91 -5.84
N LEU A 162 8.09 -16.49 -7.04
CA LEU A 162 7.92 -15.12 -7.50
C LEU A 162 6.44 -14.73 -7.60
N VAL A 163 5.58 -15.60 -8.14
CA VAL A 163 4.14 -15.35 -8.19
C VAL A 163 3.54 -15.24 -6.78
N ALA A 164 3.98 -16.08 -5.84
CA ALA A 164 3.55 -16.04 -4.44
C ALA A 164 3.98 -14.74 -3.73
N ASP A 165 5.24 -14.35 -3.95
CA ASP A 165 5.86 -13.14 -3.40
C ASP A 165 5.11 -11.89 -3.88
N LEU A 166 4.76 -11.86 -5.17
CA LEU A 166 4.03 -10.74 -5.77
C LEU A 166 2.54 -10.70 -5.41
N ASP A 167 1.92 -11.84 -5.08
CA ASP A 167 0.55 -11.85 -4.60
C ASP A 167 0.43 -11.30 -3.17
N ARG A 168 1.48 -11.45 -2.36
CA ARG A 168 1.51 -10.88 -1.01
C ARG A 168 1.72 -9.36 -1.09
N ALA A 169 0.83 -8.61 -0.45
CA ALA A 169 0.84 -7.15 -0.48
C ALA A 169 1.90 -6.54 0.44
N ASN A 170 2.13 -7.13 1.61
CA ASN A 170 3.01 -6.65 2.68
C ASN A 170 4.01 -7.73 3.17
N GLU A 171 4.30 -8.75 2.37
CA GLU A 171 5.27 -9.79 2.74
C GLU A 171 5.99 -10.24 1.48
N GLY A 172 7.29 -10.54 1.58
CA GLY A 172 8.07 -11.05 0.45
C GLY A 172 9.40 -10.34 0.21
N ALA A 173 10.07 -10.70 -0.88
CA ALA A 173 11.32 -10.12 -1.34
C ALA A 173 11.12 -8.83 -2.16
N LEU A 174 9.95 -8.64 -2.78
CA LEU A 174 9.61 -7.48 -3.61
C LEU A 174 8.81 -6.41 -2.84
N LEU A 175 9.38 -5.95 -1.71
CA LEU A 175 8.81 -4.86 -0.91
C LEU A 175 8.93 -3.52 -1.64
N VAL A 176 7.89 -2.69 -1.51
CA VAL A 176 7.96 -1.30 -1.96
C VAL A 176 8.74 -0.50 -0.92
N ASP A 177 9.76 0.21 -1.40
CA ASP A 177 10.54 1.14 -0.61
C ASP A 177 9.65 2.23 0.02
N GLN A 178 9.64 2.29 1.35
CA GLN A 178 8.83 3.24 2.13
C GLN A 178 9.52 4.59 2.35
N SER A 179 10.75 4.78 1.85
CA SER A 179 11.52 6.02 2.00
C SER A 179 10.70 7.31 1.73
N PRO A 180 9.83 7.39 0.70
CA PRO A 180 9.01 8.58 0.49
C PRO A 180 8.08 8.94 1.66
N MET A 181 7.54 7.94 2.38
CA MET A 181 6.69 8.16 3.56
C MET A 181 7.52 8.58 4.76
N SER A 182 8.69 7.96 4.95
CA SER A 182 9.62 8.32 6.03
C SER A 182 10.16 9.75 5.85
N ASP A 183 10.53 10.11 4.63
CA ASP A 183 10.97 11.47 4.27
C ASP A 183 9.86 12.49 4.52
N LEU A 184 8.61 12.17 4.17
CA LEU A 184 7.46 13.00 4.50
C LEU A 184 7.31 13.16 6.02
N ASN A 185 7.37 12.08 6.79
CA ASN A 185 7.22 12.12 8.24
C ASN A 185 8.30 13.00 8.90
N LEU A 186 9.55 12.93 8.41
CA LEU A 186 10.63 13.83 8.83
C LEU A 186 10.32 15.29 8.51
N GLN A 187 9.88 15.58 7.27
CA GLN A 187 9.50 16.94 6.88
C GLN A 187 8.36 17.49 7.73
N LEU A 188 7.33 16.68 8.03
CA LEU A 188 6.21 17.11 8.87
C LEU A 188 6.66 17.44 10.29
N LYS A 189 7.57 16.65 10.87
CA LYS A 189 8.15 16.91 12.19
C LYS A 189 8.94 18.22 12.21
N GLU A 190 9.79 18.47 11.21
CA GLU A 190 10.53 19.73 11.09
C GLU A 190 9.58 20.94 11.00
N LEU A 191 8.47 20.82 10.25
CA LEU A 191 7.47 21.87 10.12
C LEU A 191 6.68 22.11 11.42
N GLN A 192 6.44 21.07 12.22
CA GLN A 192 5.82 21.21 13.54
C GLN A 192 6.77 21.90 14.52
N GLU A 193 8.04 21.52 14.55
CA GLU A 193 9.06 22.14 15.39
C GLU A 193 9.26 23.64 15.05
N ALA A 194 9.19 24.01 13.78
CA ALA A 194 9.31 25.41 13.36
C ALA A 194 8.08 26.28 13.69
N ALA A 195 6.93 25.68 14.03
CA ALA A 195 5.69 26.38 14.35
C ALA A 195 5.52 26.67 15.85
N HIS A 196 6.34 26.04 16.71
CA HIS A 196 6.37 26.22 18.16
C HIS A 196 7.46 27.19 18.62
#